data_AF-E5CEK0-F1
#
_entry.id   AF-E5CEK0-F1
#
_cell.length_a   1.000
_cell.length_b   1.000
_cell.length_c   1.000
_cell.angle_alpha   90.00
_cell.angle_beta   90.00
_cell.angle_gamma   90.00
#
_symmetry.space_group_name_H-M   'P 1'
#
loop_
_entity.id
_entity.type
_entity.pdbx_description
1 polymer ?
#
loop_
_entity_poly.entity_id
_entity_poly.type
_entity_poly.pdbx_seq_one_letter_code
_entity_poly.pdbx_strand_id
1 'polypeptide(L)'
;MPYRRLPNTDQARVRALKAAVEKGEMYNVRDLAITLKTLFEARNFLHRFEAAQIYYTQCYDNQSRASRKHQMNVKTARLYISHFIQVLNLAVLRDEIKVTHKELYGLPASNTVPDLLSEASLVEWGKKIIEGEQLRTTQGGIPIYNPTIARVKVHYDIFLDSYERQKNYQALTNRSLDELASMRDRADELILDIWNQVEAKYQDVTPNDTRLEKCRDYGLIYYYRSSEKIKEEKEISC
;
A
#
# COMPACT_ATOMS: atom_id res chain seq x y z
N MET A 1 -6.34 5.54 -38.65
CA MET A 1 -5.07 5.01 -38.11
C MET A 1 -5.27 4.86 -36.62
N PRO A 2 -4.98 3.69 -36.02
CA PRO A 2 -5.14 3.53 -34.58
C PRO A 2 -4.21 4.48 -33.83
N TYR A 3 -4.65 4.97 -32.67
CA TYR A 3 -3.86 5.84 -31.82
C TYR A 3 -3.19 5.04 -30.71
N ARG A 4 -1.99 5.43 -30.28
CA ARG A 4 -1.29 4.81 -29.15
C ARG A 4 -1.58 5.57 -27.85
N ARG A 5 -1.51 4.86 -26.72
CA ARG A 5 -1.60 5.47 -25.38
C ARG A 5 -0.49 4.91 -24.51
N LEU A 6 0.24 5.79 -23.82
CA LEU A 6 1.26 5.37 -22.87
C LEU A 6 0.67 4.48 -21.77
N PRO A 7 1.43 3.50 -21.25
CA PRO A 7 0.99 2.65 -20.16
C PRO A 7 0.57 3.46 -18.92
N ASN A 8 -0.54 3.08 -18.30
CA ASN A 8 -1.08 3.77 -17.12
C ASN A 8 -0.81 3.05 -15.80
N THR A 9 -0.30 1.81 -15.85
CA THR A 9 0.05 1.01 -14.67
C THR A 9 1.53 0.65 -14.71
N ASP A 10 2.14 0.51 -13.53
CA ASP A 10 3.56 0.17 -13.41
C ASP A 10 3.86 -1.19 -14.07
N GLN A 11 2.95 -2.16 -13.94
CA GLN A 11 3.05 -3.45 -14.65
C GLN A 11 2.98 -3.32 -16.18
N ALA A 12 2.22 -2.36 -16.70
CA ALA A 12 2.17 -2.12 -18.14
C ALA A 12 3.42 -1.39 -18.65
N ARG A 13 4.00 -0.48 -17.85
CA ARG A 13 5.31 0.15 -18.13
C ARG A 13 6.43 -0.88 -18.19
N VAL A 14 6.49 -1.77 -17.20
CA VAL A 14 7.44 -2.89 -17.17
C VAL A 14 7.29 -3.76 -18.42
N ARG A 15 6.06 -4.15 -18.79
CA ARG A 15 5.82 -4.96 -19.99
C ARG A 15 6.27 -4.27 -21.28
N ALA A 16 6.00 -2.98 -21.43
CA ALA A 16 6.40 -2.22 -22.61
C ALA A 16 7.93 -2.14 -22.73
N LEU A 17 8.62 -1.83 -21.63
CA LEU A 17 10.09 -1.77 -21.59
C LEU A 17 10.73 -3.14 -21.81
N LYS A 18 10.19 -4.22 -21.20
CA LYS A 18 10.65 -5.60 -21.43
C LYS A 18 10.59 -5.98 -22.89
N ALA A 19 9.44 -5.77 -23.55
CA ALA A 19 9.27 -6.10 -24.96
C ALA A 19 10.29 -5.35 -25.85
N ALA A 20 10.50 -4.06 -25.59
CA ALA A 20 11.47 -3.26 -26.32
C ALA A 20 12.93 -3.72 -26.10
N VAL A 21 13.31 -4.03 -24.86
CA VAL A 21 14.68 -4.50 -24.53
C VAL A 21 14.93 -5.89 -25.12
N GLU A 22 14.00 -6.83 -24.95
CA GLU A 22 14.11 -8.20 -25.48
C GLU A 22 14.23 -8.18 -27.01
N LYS A 23 13.38 -7.42 -27.72
CA LYS A 23 13.53 -7.26 -29.17
C LYS A 23 14.84 -6.58 -29.54
N GLY A 24 15.25 -5.57 -28.78
CA GLY A 24 16.51 -4.87 -29.03
C GLY A 24 17.75 -5.75 -28.90
N GLU A 25 17.72 -6.77 -28.04
CA GLU A 25 18.80 -7.73 -27.86
C GLU A 25 18.82 -8.86 -28.91
N MET A 26 17.67 -9.13 -29.57
CA MET A 26 17.56 -10.18 -30.59
C MET A 26 18.08 -9.78 -31.99
N TYR A 27 18.04 -8.50 -32.34
CA TYR A 27 18.44 -8.02 -33.67
C TYR A 27 19.91 -7.65 -33.75
N ASN A 28 20.53 -7.89 -34.90
CA ASN A 28 21.84 -7.33 -35.23
C ASN A 28 21.77 -5.79 -35.23
N VAL A 29 22.89 -5.12 -34.91
CA VAL A 29 22.98 -3.65 -34.80
C VAL A 29 22.44 -2.90 -36.03
N ARG A 30 22.46 -3.51 -37.22
CA ARG A 30 21.95 -2.93 -38.47
C ARG A 30 20.42 -2.93 -38.59
N ASP A 31 19.75 -3.88 -37.96
CA ASP A 31 18.29 -4.06 -38.07
C ASP A 31 17.53 -3.53 -36.85
N LEU A 32 18.26 -3.01 -35.88
CA LEU A 32 17.72 -2.45 -34.64
C LEU A 32 16.85 -1.21 -34.93
N ALA A 33 15.63 -1.21 -34.40
CA ALA A 33 14.69 -0.09 -34.56
C ALA A 33 14.91 1.06 -33.54
N ILE A 34 15.66 0.79 -32.48
CA ILE A 34 16.02 1.71 -31.41
C ILE A 34 17.52 1.99 -31.41
N THR A 35 17.95 3.16 -30.95
CA THR A 35 19.38 3.44 -30.81
C THR A 35 20.00 2.57 -29.71
N LEU A 36 21.28 2.22 -29.86
CA LEU A 36 22.04 1.50 -28.83
C LEU A 36 22.06 2.24 -27.49
N LYS A 37 22.08 3.58 -27.53
CA LYS A 37 21.98 4.44 -26.35
C LYS A 37 20.64 4.22 -25.63
N THR A 38 19.52 4.37 -26.35
CA THR A 38 18.18 4.16 -25.78
C THR A 38 18.01 2.72 -25.25
N LEU A 39 18.52 1.71 -25.96
CA LEU A 39 18.48 0.32 -25.51
C LEU A 39 19.22 0.11 -24.18
N PHE A 40 20.43 0.68 -24.05
CA PHE A 40 21.21 0.58 -22.82
C PHE A 40 20.54 1.33 -21.65
N GLU A 41 20.03 2.54 -21.89
CA GLU A 41 19.28 3.30 -20.88
C GLU A 41 18.02 2.56 -20.43
N ALA A 42 17.26 2.01 -21.37
CA ALA A 42 16.04 1.23 -21.09
C ALA A 42 16.34 -0.03 -20.29
N ARG A 43 17.41 -0.77 -20.62
CA ARG A 43 17.82 -1.97 -19.90
C ARG A 43 18.19 -1.68 -18.44
N ASN A 44 19.04 -0.68 -18.21
CA ASN A 44 19.46 -0.30 -16.87
C ASN A 44 18.30 0.25 -16.04
N PHE A 45 17.44 1.05 -16.65
CA PHE A 45 16.25 1.55 -16.00
C PHE A 45 15.27 0.42 -15.64
N LEU A 46 14.99 -0.48 -16.58
CA LEU A 46 14.07 -1.61 -16.40
C LEU A 46 14.48 -2.47 -15.20
N HIS A 47 15.78 -2.81 -15.09
CA HIS A 47 16.28 -3.60 -13.97
C HIS A 47 15.96 -2.95 -12.61
N ARG A 48 16.18 -1.64 -12.48
CA ARG A 48 15.90 -0.89 -11.26
C ARG A 48 14.39 -0.75 -11.01
N PHE A 49 13.62 -0.48 -12.06
CA PHE A 49 12.18 -0.25 -11.95
C PHE A 49 11.43 -1.53 -11.55
N GLU A 50 11.83 -2.68 -12.09
CA GLU A 50 11.27 -3.98 -11.71
C GLU A 50 11.61 -4.36 -10.27
N ALA A 51 12.86 -4.13 -9.85
CA ALA A 51 13.26 -4.36 -8.47
C ALA A 51 12.43 -3.51 -7.50
N ALA A 52 12.21 -2.23 -7.81
CA ALA A 52 11.36 -1.33 -7.03
C ALA A 52 9.90 -1.80 -7.00
N GLN A 53 9.34 -2.24 -8.12
CA GLN A 53 7.97 -2.74 -8.20
C GLN A 53 7.76 -4.01 -7.38
N ILE A 54 8.71 -4.96 -7.47
CA ILE A 54 8.69 -6.21 -6.68
C ILE A 54 8.78 -5.87 -5.19
N TYR A 55 9.69 -4.97 -4.81
CA TYR A 55 9.87 -4.55 -3.43
C TYR A 55 8.61 -3.91 -2.86
N TYR A 56 7.99 -2.97 -3.58
CA TYR A 56 6.71 -2.37 -3.19
C TYR A 56 5.63 -3.44 -2.96
N THR A 57 5.51 -4.39 -3.90
CA THR A 57 4.52 -5.48 -3.80
C THR A 57 4.75 -6.32 -2.53
N GLN A 58 6.01 -6.64 -2.22
CA GLN A 58 6.36 -7.36 -0.99
C GLN A 58 6.02 -6.56 0.27
N CYS A 59 6.32 -5.26 0.32
CA CYS A 59 5.95 -4.39 1.43
C CYS A 59 4.43 -4.37 1.66
N TYR A 60 3.66 -4.19 0.59
CA TYR A 60 2.21 -4.16 0.63
C TYR A 60 1.61 -5.50 1.12
N ASP A 61 2.12 -6.63 0.61
CA ASP A 61 1.67 -7.95 1.04
C ASP A 61 1.96 -8.21 2.53
N ASN A 62 3.14 -7.81 3.00
CA ASN A 62 3.50 -7.94 4.41
C ASN A 62 2.59 -7.09 5.30
N GLN A 63 2.31 -5.85 4.92
CA GLN A 63 1.36 -4.96 5.60
C GLN A 63 -0.05 -5.58 5.66
N SER A 64 -0.53 -6.10 4.54
CA SER A 64 -1.86 -6.72 4.42
C SER A 64 -1.99 -7.97 5.29
N ARG A 65 -0.99 -8.87 5.24
CA ARG A 65 -0.95 -10.10 6.05
C ARG A 65 -0.93 -9.79 7.55
N ALA A 66 -0.16 -8.80 7.98
CA ALA A 66 -0.08 -8.40 9.38
C ALA A 66 -1.38 -7.75 9.90
N SER A 67 -2.11 -7.05 9.03
CA SER A 67 -3.31 -6.29 9.38
C SER A 67 -4.38 -7.15 10.06
N ARG A 68 -4.64 -8.38 9.58
CA ARG A 68 -5.69 -9.24 10.15
C ARG A 68 -5.41 -9.56 11.63
N LYS A 69 -4.17 -9.93 11.96
CA LYS A 69 -3.76 -10.23 13.34
C LYS A 69 -3.83 -8.98 14.21
N HIS A 70 -3.37 -7.84 13.67
CA HIS A 70 -3.45 -6.56 14.37
C HIS A 70 -4.89 -6.17 14.71
N GLN A 71 -5.84 -6.31 13.77
CA GLN A 71 -7.26 -6.02 14.01
C GLN A 71 -7.87 -6.89 15.14
N MET A 72 -7.43 -8.15 15.27
CA MET A 72 -7.85 -8.99 16.40
C MET A 72 -7.28 -8.47 17.73
N ASN A 73 -6.03 -8.04 17.76
CA ASN A 73 -5.41 -7.45 18.94
C ASN A 73 -6.13 -6.15 19.36
N VAL A 74 -6.45 -5.26 18.41
CA VAL A 74 -7.21 -4.02 18.66
C VAL A 74 -8.57 -4.33 19.30
N LYS A 75 -9.33 -5.27 18.72
CA LYS A 75 -10.64 -5.66 19.27
C LYS A 75 -10.52 -6.20 20.70
N THR A 76 -9.50 -7.01 20.94
CA THR A 76 -9.27 -7.64 22.25
C THR A 76 -8.85 -6.60 23.29
N ALA A 77 -7.87 -5.75 22.99
CA ALA A 77 -7.44 -4.67 23.88
C ALA A 77 -8.60 -3.70 24.20
N ARG A 78 -9.39 -3.31 23.18
CA ARG A 78 -10.58 -2.46 23.37
C ARG A 78 -11.58 -3.10 24.32
N LEU A 79 -11.87 -4.39 24.15
CA LEU A 79 -12.79 -5.11 25.03
C LEU A 79 -12.33 -5.05 26.49
N TYR A 80 -11.07 -5.39 26.76
CA TYR A 80 -10.53 -5.44 28.13
C TYR A 80 -10.43 -4.06 28.77
N ILE A 81 -9.97 -3.04 28.03
CA ILE A 81 -9.88 -1.66 28.53
C ILE A 81 -11.28 -1.12 28.82
N SER A 82 -12.22 -1.27 27.88
CA SER A 82 -13.61 -0.84 28.08
C SER A 82 -14.24 -1.53 29.29
N HIS A 83 -14.08 -2.84 29.42
CA HIS A 83 -14.66 -3.60 30.53
C HIS A 83 -14.07 -3.19 31.88
N PHE A 84 -12.76 -2.95 31.95
CA PHE A 84 -12.13 -2.44 33.17
C PHE A 84 -12.72 -1.10 33.59
N ILE A 85 -12.88 -0.16 32.65
CA ILE A 85 -13.47 1.16 32.92
C ILE A 85 -14.92 1.04 33.39
N GLN A 86 -15.70 0.13 32.78
CA GLN A 86 -17.08 -0.13 33.20
C GLN A 86 -17.14 -0.64 34.64
N VAL A 87 -16.27 -1.58 35.02
CA VAL A 87 -16.23 -2.13 36.38
C VAL A 87 -15.77 -1.09 37.39
N LEU A 88 -14.77 -0.26 37.03
CA LEU A 88 -14.36 0.90 37.83
C LEU A 88 -15.54 1.85 38.06
N ASN A 89 -16.27 2.20 37.01
CA ASN A 89 -17.46 3.07 37.10
C ASN A 89 -18.55 2.45 37.99
N LEU A 90 -18.78 1.14 37.88
CA LEU A 90 -19.77 0.44 38.71
C LEU A 90 -19.33 0.36 40.19
N ALA A 91 -18.04 0.18 40.46
CA ALA A 91 -17.51 0.21 41.82
C ALA A 91 -17.60 1.62 42.44
N VAL A 92 -17.43 2.67 41.63
CA VAL A 92 -17.70 4.05 42.05
C VAL A 92 -19.19 4.26 42.36
N LEU A 93 -20.10 3.73 41.54
CA LEU A 93 -21.55 3.81 41.78
C LEU A 93 -22.00 3.06 43.05
N ARG A 94 -21.25 2.04 43.49
CA ARG A 94 -21.51 1.29 44.72
C ARG A 94 -20.77 1.85 45.94
N ASP A 95 -20.11 3.00 45.80
CA ASP A 95 -19.27 3.62 46.84
C ASP A 95 -18.10 2.74 47.34
N GLU A 96 -17.73 1.70 46.58
CA GLU A 96 -16.54 0.87 46.87
C GLU A 96 -15.24 1.61 46.54
N ILE A 97 -15.31 2.56 45.59
CA ILE A 97 -14.21 3.42 45.16
C ILE A 97 -14.69 4.86 45.16
N LYS A 98 -13.94 5.77 45.79
CA LYS A 98 -14.25 7.19 45.78
C LYS A 98 -14.19 7.76 44.36
N VAL A 99 -15.16 8.62 44.00
CA VAL A 99 -15.20 9.32 42.70
C VAL A 99 -13.89 10.07 42.41
N THR A 100 -13.27 10.66 43.43
CA THR A 100 -11.99 11.39 43.31
C THR A 100 -10.85 10.51 42.78
N HIS A 101 -10.89 9.19 43.01
CA HIS A 101 -9.86 8.28 42.49
C HIS A 101 -9.91 8.15 40.97
N LYS A 102 -10.97 8.59 40.29
CA LYS A 102 -11.03 8.63 38.82
C LYS A 102 -9.99 9.55 38.20
N GLU A 103 -9.57 10.59 38.94
CA GLU A 103 -8.52 11.51 38.52
C GLU A 103 -7.18 10.79 38.30
N LEU A 104 -6.91 9.71 39.06
CA LEU A 104 -5.70 8.90 38.91
C LEU A 104 -5.61 8.23 37.53
N TYR A 105 -6.75 8.02 36.87
CA TYR A 105 -6.87 7.43 35.54
C TYR A 105 -7.05 8.49 34.44
N GLY A 106 -7.11 9.78 34.80
CA GLY A 106 -7.52 10.86 33.90
C GLY A 106 -8.94 10.73 33.37
N LEU A 107 -9.83 10.02 34.08
CA LEU A 107 -11.23 9.84 33.72
C LEU A 107 -12.09 10.97 34.31
N PRO A 108 -13.16 11.40 33.61
CA PRO A 108 -14.10 12.36 34.16
C PRO A 108 -14.88 11.76 35.35
N ALA A 109 -15.40 12.62 36.22
CA ALA A 109 -16.27 12.21 37.32
C ALA A 109 -17.53 11.48 36.83
N SER A 110 -17.98 11.73 35.59
CA SER A 110 -19.08 11.00 34.96
C SER A 110 -18.77 9.50 34.83
N ASN A 111 -19.79 8.66 35.04
CA ASN A 111 -19.67 7.20 34.96
C ASN A 111 -19.80 6.68 33.52
N THR A 112 -19.07 7.32 32.60
CA THR A 112 -19.08 7.03 31.17
C THR A 112 -17.76 6.41 30.74
N VAL A 113 -17.80 5.51 29.75
CA VAL A 113 -16.59 5.00 29.09
C VAL A 113 -16.15 6.03 28.05
N PRO A 114 -14.87 6.44 28.01
CA PRO A 114 -14.38 7.35 26.99
C PRO A 114 -14.36 6.68 25.60
N ASP A 115 -14.18 7.47 24.55
CA ASP A 115 -14.07 6.92 23.20
C ASP A 115 -12.80 6.08 23.03
N LEU A 116 -12.99 4.84 22.58
CA LEU A 116 -11.94 3.86 22.27
C LEU A 116 -12.01 3.38 20.81
N LEU A 117 -12.71 4.11 19.94
CA LEU A 117 -12.88 3.75 18.54
C LEU A 117 -11.53 3.81 17.80
N SER A 118 -10.80 4.92 17.96
CA SER A 118 -9.50 5.11 17.32
C SER A 118 -8.39 4.33 18.05
N GLU A 119 -7.42 3.83 17.29
CA GLU A 119 -6.25 3.16 17.85
C GLU A 119 -5.39 4.11 18.70
N ALA A 120 -5.32 5.40 18.32
CA ALA A 120 -4.61 6.41 19.11
C ALA A 120 -5.26 6.61 20.50
N SER A 121 -6.59 6.70 20.55
CA SER A 121 -7.34 6.76 21.81
C SER A 121 -7.13 5.49 22.62
N LEU A 122 -7.09 4.32 21.97
CA LEU A 122 -6.84 3.05 22.65
C LEU A 122 -5.43 2.97 23.27
N VAL A 123 -4.41 3.51 22.60
CA VAL A 123 -3.05 3.67 23.15
C VAL A 123 -3.09 4.57 24.39
N GLU A 124 -3.70 5.76 24.26
CA GLU A 124 -3.75 6.74 25.34
C GLU A 124 -4.48 6.19 26.57
N TRP A 125 -5.70 5.68 26.39
CA TRP A 125 -6.51 5.18 27.50
C TRP A 125 -5.95 3.89 28.09
N GLY A 126 -5.41 2.99 27.28
CA GLY A 126 -4.77 1.78 27.80
C GLY A 126 -3.63 2.11 28.77
N LYS A 127 -2.77 3.06 28.41
CA LYS A 127 -1.70 3.56 29.29
C LYS A 127 -2.26 4.18 30.57
N LYS A 128 -3.18 5.14 30.45
CA LYS A 128 -3.81 5.82 31.60
C LYS A 128 -4.47 4.84 32.57
N ILE A 129 -5.12 3.80 32.06
CA ILE A 129 -5.80 2.80 32.90
C ILE A 129 -4.82 1.95 33.69
N ILE A 130 -3.74 1.51 33.05
CA ILE A 130 -2.69 0.70 33.68
C ILE A 130 -1.97 1.51 34.76
N GLU A 131 -1.54 2.73 34.43
CA GLU A 131 -0.84 3.63 35.36
C GLU A 131 -1.74 4.06 36.52
N GLY A 132 -3.00 4.41 36.24
CA GLY A 132 -3.96 4.82 37.27
C GLY A 132 -4.28 3.72 38.26
N GLU A 133 -4.45 2.48 37.81
CA GLU A 133 -4.70 1.34 38.71
C GLU A 133 -3.46 0.99 39.54
N GLN A 134 -2.27 1.07 38.95
CA GLN A 134 -1.03 0.91 39.69
C GLN A 134 -0.88 1.97 40.79
N LEU A 135 -1.25 3.21 40.50
CA LEU A 135 -1.19 4.30 41.49
C LEU A 135 -2.23 4.09 42.60
N ARG A 136 -3.47 3.76 42.26
CA ARG A 136 -4.54 3.49 43.22
C ARG A 136 -4.19 2.35 44.17
N THR A 137 -3.65 1.26 43.63
CA THR A 137 -3.26 0.09 44.44
C THR A 137 -2.05 0.38 45.33
N THR A 138 -1.08 1.17 44.85
CA THR A 138 0.06 1.65 45.65
C THR A 138 -0.39 2.53 46.82
N GLN A 139 -1.48 3.29 46.65
CA GLN A 139 -2.12 4.09 47.70
C GLN A 139 -3.03 3.27 48.64
N GLY A 140 -2.98 1.93 48.58
CA GLY A 140 -3.74 1.03 49.44
C GLY A 140 -5.16 0.72 48.93
N GLY A 141 -5.51 1.10 47.70
CA GLY A 141 -6.79 0.75 47.09
C GLY A 141 -6.89 -0.74 46.73
N ILE A 142 -8.07 -1.33 46.94
CA ILE A 142 -8.33 -2.75 46.63
C ILE A 142 -8.37 -2.94 45.11
N PRO A 143 -7.56 -3.84 44.52
CA PRO A 143 -7.50 -4.06 43.07
C PRO A 143 -8.85 -4.49 42.46
N ILE A 144 -9.10 -4.12 41.21
CA ILE A 144 -10.21 -4.70 40.43
C ILE A 144 -9.81 -6.10 39.94
N TYR A 145 -10.68 -7.09 40.18
CA TYR A 145 -10.37 -8.50 39.90
C TYR A 145 -10.90 -9.01 38.55
N ASN A 146 -11.91 -8.37 37.96
CA ASN A 146 -12.49 -8.84 36.70
C ASN A 146 -12.85 -7.68 35.75
N PRO A 147 -12.06 -7.45 34.68
CA PRO A 147 -10.77 -8.09 34.42
C PRO A 147 -9.71 -7.58 35.41
N THR A 148 -8.73 -8.43 35.76
CA THR A 148 -7.56 -7.95 36.50
C THR A 148 -6.76 -6.96 35.66
N ILE A 149 -6.09 -6.01 36.31
CA ILE A 149 -5.21 -5.08 35.60
C ILE A 149 -4.08 -5.78 34.85
N ALA A 150 -3.60 -6.91 35.37
CA ALA A 150 -2.62 -7.75 34.69
C ALA A 150 -3.14 -8.27 33.35
N ARG A 151 -4.41 -8.72 33.27
CA ARG A 151 -5.03 -9.15 32.01
C ARG A 151 -5.20 -8.00 31.03
N VAL A 152 -5.62 -6.82 31.52
CA VAL A 152 -5.73 -5.61 30.69
C VAL A 152 -4.36 -5.26 30.11
N LYS A 153 -3.31 -5.25 30.95
CA LYS A 153 -1.94 -4.96 30.53
C LYS A 153 -1.43 -5.94 29.47
N VAL A 154 -1.62 -7.25 29.65
CA VAL A 154 -1.18 -8.24 28.66
C VAL A 154 -1.79 -7.97 27.28
N HIS A 155 -3.10 -7.72 27.21
CA HIS A 155 -3.75 -7.46 25.93
C HIS A 155 -3.40 -6.08 25.36
N TYR A 156 -3.20 -5.08 26.21
CA TYR A 156 -2.71 -3.77 25.81
C TYR A 156 -1.31 -3.85 25.20
N ASP A 157 -0.36 -4.54 25.86
CA ASP A 157 1.02 -4.66 25.40
C ASP A 157 1.08 -5.39 24.04
N ILE A 158 0.29 -6.47 23.87
CA ILE A 158 0.15 -7.18 22.58
C ILE A 158 -0.39 -6.26 21.48
N PHE A 159 -1.39 -5.45 21.82
CA PHE A 159 -1.93 -4.45 20.90
C PHE A 159 -0.87 -3.41 20.53
N LEU A 160 -0.20 -2.81 21.51
CA LEU A 160 0.77 -1.74 21.30
C LEU A 160 1.94 -2.18 20.42
N ASP A 161 2.50 -3.36 20.69
CA ASP A 161 3.55 -3.98 19.87
C ASP A 161 3.05 -4.21 18.43
N SER A 162 1.82 -4.69 18.26
CA SER A 162 1.25 -4.85 16.91
C SER A 162 0.94 -3.51 16.21
N TYR A 163 0.59 -2.47 16.96
CA TYR A 163 0.32 -1.12 16.46
C TYR A 163 1.59 -0.47 15.93
N GLU A 164 2.69 -0.55 16.67
CA GLU A 164 4.00 -0.07 16.23
C GLU A 164 4.48 -0.80 14.98
N ARG A 165 4.35 -2.13 14.94
CA ARG A 165 4.65 -2.92 13.73
C ARG A 165 3.79 -2.49 12.55
N GLN A 166 2.49 -2.25 12.75
CA GLN A 166 1.60 -1.83 11.67
C GLN A 166 1.99 -0.47 11.11
N LYS A 167 2.38 0.48 11.98
CA LYS A 167 2.92 1.78 11.55
C LYS A 167 4.22 1.64 10.76
N ASN A 168 5.11 0.74 11.18
CA ASN A 168 6.36 0.49 10.46
C ASN A 168 6.09 -0.10 9.07
N TYR A 169 5.16 -1.05 8.95
CA TYR A 169 4.75 -1.58 7.64
C TYR A 169 4.17 -0.48 6.73
N GLN A 170 3.27 0.36 7.26
CA GLN A 170 2.71 1.48 6.51
C GLN A 170 3.79 2.45 6.03
N ALA A 171 4.74 2.81 6.89
CA ALA A 171 5.84 3.71 6.55
C ALA A 171 6.74 3.13 5.44
N LEU A 172 7.04 1.82 5.50
CA LEU A 172 7.84 1.13 4.49
C LEU A 172 7.10 1.04 3.14
N THR A 173 5.81 0.68 3.15
CA THR A 173 5.00 0.63 1.93
C THR A 173 4.86 2.00 1.28
N ASN A 174 4.64 3.07 2.07
CA ASN A 174 4.56 4.42 1.52
C ASN A 174 5.90 4.85 0.90
N ARG A 175 7.02 4.58 1.58
CA ARG A 175 8.35 4.90 1.04
C ARG A 175 8.64 4.18 -0.27
N SER A 176 8.32 2.88 -0.36
CA SER A 176 8.54 2.13 -1.59
C SER A 176 7.58 2.56 -2.71
N LEU A 177 6.37 2.99 -2.38
CA LEU A 177 5.44 3.58 -3.34
C LEU A 177 5.95 4.93 -3.87
N ASP A 178 6.49 5.79 -3.00
CA ASP A 178 7.05 7.09 -3.37
C ASP A 178 8.27 6.91 -4.30
N GLU A 179 9.14 5.95 -3.98
CA GLU A 179 10.27 5.58 -4.85
C GLU A 179 9.77 5.13 -6.23
N LEU A 180 8.80 4.22 -6.29
CA LEU A 180 8.23 3.75 -7.55
C LEU A 180 7.57 4.88 -8.34
N ALA A 181 6.84 5.77 -7.65
CA ALA A 181 6.19 6.93 -8.25
C ALA A 181 7.21 7.90 -8.86
N SER A 182 8.34 8.14 -8.19
CA SER A 182 9.42 9.00 -8.69
C SER A 182 10.07 8.49 -9.99
N MET A 183 9.94 7.19 -10.29
CA MET A 183 10.48 6.57 -11.50
C MET A 183 9.49 6.61 -12.68
N ARG A 184 8.20 6.92 -12.45
CA ARG A 184 7.15 6.82 -13.48
C ARG A 184 7.36 7.77 -14.65
N ASP A 185 7.72 9.02 -14.36
CA ASP A 185 7.96 10.01 -15.41
C ASP A 185 9.13 9.59 -16.31
N ARG A 186 10.21 9.08 -15.71
CA ARG A 186 11.36 8.56 -16.46
C ARG A 186 11.01 7.31 -17.28
N ALA A 187 10.15 6.44 -16.75
CA ALA A 187 9.64 5.30 -17.51
C ALA A 187 8.85 5.76 -18.74
N ASP A 188 7.94 6.72 -18.55
CA ASP A 188 7.08 7.24 -19.60
C ASP A 188 7.89 7.97 -20.69
N GLU A 189 8.92 8.72 -20.31
CA GLU A 189 9.89 9.32 -21.24
C GLU A 189 10.62 8.27 -22.08
N LEU A 190 11.17 7.23 -21.45
CA LEU A 190 11.90 6.16 -22.14
C LEU A 190 10.99 5.38 -23.08
N ILE A 191 9.78 5.04 -22.64
CA ILE A 191 8.79 4.34 -23.47
C ILE A 191 8.42 5.20 -24.68
N LEU A 192 8.19 6.50 -24.47
CA LEU A 192 7.85 7.42 -25.54
C LEU A 192 8.99 7.54 -26.57
N ASP A 193 10.23 7.67 -26.12
CA ASP A 193 11.43 7.72 -26.99
C ASP A 193 11.57 6.46 -27.83
N ILE A 194 11.48 5.29 -27.19
CA ILE A 194 11.51 3.97 -27.87
C ILE A 194 10.42 3.91 -28.93
N TRP A 195 9.17 4.22 -28.57
CA TRP A 195 8.05 4.10 -29.48
C TRP A 195 8.18 5.05 -30.68
N ASN A 196 8.69 6.27 -30.48
CA ASN A 196 8.96 7.20 -31.56
C ASN A 196 10.00 6.66 -32.55
N GLN A 197 11.10 6.09 -32.05
CA GLN A 197 12.16 5.52 -32.89
C GLN A 197 11.66 4.31 -33.70
N VAL A 198 10.90 3.42 -33.06
CA VAL A 198 10.31 2.24 -33.71
C VAL A 198 9.34 2.64 -34.82
N GLU A 199 8.43 3.59 -34.55
CA GLU A 199 7.48 4.06 -35.55
C GLU A 199 8.17 4.75 -36.73
N ALA A 200 9.20 5.55 -36.47
CA ALA A 200 10.01 6.19 -37.51
C ALA A 200 10.73 5.15 -38.38
N LYS A 201 11.28 4.08 -37.79
CA LYS A 201 11.98 3.02 -38.52
C LYS A 201 11.07 2.28 -39.50
N TYR A 202 9.82 2.05 -39.12
CA TYR A 202 8.87 1.25 -39.91
C TYR A 202 7.84 2.10 -40.67
N GLN A 203 7.97 3.43 -40.70
CA GLN A 203 6.99 4.33 -41.33
C GLN A 203 6.69 3.98 -42.80
N ASP A 204 7.72 3.53 -43.54
CA ASP A 204 7.65 3.23 -44.98
C ASP A 204 7.27 1.76 -45.27
N VAL A 205 6.93 0.97 -44.24
CA VAL A 205 6.54 -0.43 -44.41
C VAL A 205 5.10 -0.53 -44.89
N THR A 206 4.92 -1.14 -46.06
CA THR A 206 3.62 -1.52 -46.62
C THR A 206 3.55 -3.05 -46.75
N PRO A 207 2.43 -3.71 -46.40
CA PRO A 207 1.16 -3.15 -45.91
C PRO A 207 1.20 -2.59 -44.47
N ASN A 208 0.23 -1.74 -44.13
CA ASN A 208 0.15 -1.09 -42.82
C ASN A 208 -0.02 -2.08 -41.65
N ASP A 209 -0.65 -3.23 -41.86
CA ASP A 209 -0.78 -4.26 -40.82
C ASP A 209 0.58 -4.83 -40.42
N THR A 210 1.44 -5.11 -41.41
CA THR A 210 2.82 -5.54 -41.16
C THR A 210 3.63 -4.48 -40.42
N ARG A 211 3.38 -3.18 -40.69
CA ARG A 211 3.98 -2.09 -39.92
C ARG A 211 3.53 -2.13 -38.46
N LEU A 212 2.24 -2.27 -38.21
CA LEU A 212 1.68 -2.31 -36.85
C LEU A 212 2.16 -3.54 -36.06
N GLU A 213 2.27 -4.71 -36.71
CA GLU A 213 2.83 -5.92 -36.10
C GLU A 213 4.30 -5.72 -35.69
N LYS A 214 5.13 -5.18 -36.59
CA LYS A 214 6.53 -4.86 -36.27
C LYS A 214 6.66 -3.86 -35.12
N CYS A 215 5.72 -2.92 -34.99
CA CYS A 215 5.70 -1.99 -33.87
C CYS A 215 5.24 -2.67 -32.57
N ARG A 216 4.21 -3.52 -32.63
CA ARG A 216 3.69 -4.28 -31.46
C ARG A 216 4.76 -5.19 -30.85
N ASP A 217 5.64 -5.74 -31.68
CA ASP A 217 6.79 -6.52 -31.24
C ASP A 217 7.68 -5.77 -30.23
N TYR A 218 7.85 -4.46 -30.40
CA TYR A 218 8.60 -3.59 -29.47
C TYR A 218 7.74 -3.07 -28.30
N GLY A 219 6.55 -3.63 -28.08
CA GLY A 219 5.67 -3.28 -26.97
C GLY A 219 4.72 -2.10 -27.22
N LEU A 220 4.57 -1.64 -28.47
CA LEU A 220 3.60 -0.61 -28.82
C LEU A 220 2.17 -1.15 -28.73
N ILE A 221 1.27 -0.37 -28.11
CA ILE A 221 -0.15 -0.72 -27.98
C ILE A 221 -0.98 0.31 -28.73
N TYR A 222 -1.72 -0.19 -29.72
CA TYR A 222 -2.59 0.58 -30.59
C TYR A 222 -4.06 0.39 -30.22
N TYR A 223 -4.81 1.49 -30.18
CA TYR A 223 -6.24 1.54 -29.92
C TYR A 223 -6.98 2.09 -31.15
N TYR A 224 -8.10 1.45 -31.47
CA TYR A 224 -9.03 1.91 -32.49
C TYR A 224 -10.19 2.64 -31.85
N ARG A 225 -10.65 3.73 -32.47
CA ARG A 225 -11.91 4.35 -32.07
C ARG A 225 -13.08 3.43 -32.47
N SER A 226 -14.17 3.45 -31.70
CA SER A 226 -15.34 2.59 -31.91
C SER A 226 -15.95 2.69 -33.31
N SER A 227 -15.81 3.87 -33.96
CA SER A 227 -16.25 4.12 -35.33
C SER A 227 -15.31 3.61 -36.43
N GLU A 228 -14.04 3.30 -36.08
CA GLU A 228 -13.03 2.78 -37.02
C GLU A 228 -13.02 1.25 -37.07
N LYS A 229 -13.31 0.55 -35.95
CA LYS A 229 -13.45 -0.92 -35.91
C LYS A 229 -14.47 -1.45 -36.93
N ILE A 230 -15.58 -0.72 -37.13
CA ILE A 230 -16.67 -1.08 -38.04
C ILE A 230 -16.25 -0.98 -39.53
N LYS A 231 -15.23 -0.16 -39.85
CA LYS A 231 -14.72 -0.04 -41.22
C LYS A 231 -13.78 -1.19 -41.58
N GLU A 232 -12.87 -1.57 -40.69
CA GLU A 232 -11.97 -2.73 -40.91
C GLU A 232 -12.76 -4.05 -41.04
N GLU A 233 -13.79 -4.27 -40.21
CA GLU A 233 -14.64 -5.48 -40.31
C GLU A 233 -15.43 -5.55 -41.64
N LYS A 234 -15.75 -4.41 -42.26
CA LYS A 234 -16.44 -4.36 -43.56
C LYS A 234 -15.50 -4.51 -44.74
N GLU A 235 -14.26 -4.04 -44.65
CA GLU A 235 -13.24 -4.20 -45.70
C GLU A 235 -12.65 -5.61 -45.73
N ILE A 236 -12.64 -6.34 -44.61
CA ILE A 236 -12.20 -7.75 -44.55
C ILE A 236 -13.34 -8.72 -45.00
N SER A 237 -14.59 -8.27 -44.96
CA SER A 237 -15.79 -9.05 -45.35
C SER A 237 -16.20 -8.87 -46.82
N CYS A 238 -15.46 -8.11 -47.62
CA CYS A 238 -15.72 -7.86 -49.04
C CYS A 238 -14.58 -8.39 -49.91
#